data_AF-A0A9W4U923-F1
#
_entry.id   AF-A0A9W4U923-F1
#
_cell.length_a   1.000
_cell.length_b   1.000
_cell.length_c   1.000
_cell.angle_alpha   90.00
_cell.angle_beta   90.00
_cell.angle_gamma   90.00
#
_symmetry.space_group_name_H-M   'P 1'
#
loop_
_entity.id
_entity.type
_entity.pdbx_description
1 polymer ?
#
loop_
_entity_poly.entity_id
_entity_poly.type
_entity_poly.pdbx_seq_one_letter_code
_entity_poly.pdbx_strand_id
1 'polypeptide(L)'
;MLKTATEGSKTAAATTPTRLRQIALVTDDLEKARRQLTYVIGTEIIYEDPEVAQWGLKNILVPLGGDIIEVVSPFKSDTTAGRLLQKRGEGGYMIIMQTYDAAHRRDMIRSRNLAKVIWEYNHGDGLAVQYHPKAAKGGTMVEIDSHSVTAQNPTPLQTRFSPWHACGTDYKRYSSFMKRYSHLSLQGCVLRVSPGDLAQEDALRQWGEVFGVARSGDALAFTNARLRFIAGEEGENEGLVSVTVGVRDKGKLRDILDRAREEGVCRDGVVNICGVKWLFVLTDPEEETSRL
;
A
#
# COMPACT_ATOMS: atom_id res chain seq x y z
N MET A 1 -34.66 16.02 43.21
CA MET A 1 -34.12 16.56 41.95
C MET A 1 -32.68 16.08 41.79
N LEU A 2 -32.48 14.89 41.20
CA LEU A 2 -31.14 14.46 40.76
C LEU A 2 -31.06 14.73 39.26
N LYS A 3 -30.13 15.60 38.85
CA LYS A 3 -29.74 15.78 37.45
C LYS A 3 -28.83 14.61 37.07
N THR A 4 -29.31 13.72 36.22
CA THR A 4 -28.48 12.75 35.52
C THR A 4 -27.70 13.48 34.43
N ALA A 5 -26.37 13.44 34.55
CA ALA A 5 -25.45 13.91 33.52
C ALA A 5 -25.57 12.98 32.31
N THR A 6 -25.85 13.55 31.14
CA THR A 6 -25.84 12.84 29.87
C THR A 6 -24.38 12.75 29.42
N GLU A 7 -23.78 11.57 29.55
CA GLU A 7 -22.48 11.28 28.94
C GLU A 7 -22.60 11.36 27.41
N GLY A 8 -21.82 12.26 26.81
CA GLY A 8 -21.70 12.35 25.37
C GLY A 8 -21.05 11.09 24.81
N SER A 9 -21.84 10.26 24.14
CA SER A 9 -21.35 9.16 23.32
C SER A 9 -20.46 9.74 22.21
N LYS A 10 -19.13 9.56 22.34
CA LYS A 10 -18.19 9.73 21.23
C LYS A 10 -18.50 8.63 20.21
N THR A 11 -19.30 8.94 19.21
CA THR A 11 -19.50 8.03 18.06
C THR A 11 -18.16 7.79 17.39
N ALA A 12 -17.68 6.54 17.50
CA ALA A 12 -16.55 6.04 16.72
C ALA A 12 -16.82 6.34 15.25
N ALA A 13 -15.83 6.86 14.53
CA ALA A 13 -15.99 7.15 13.10
C ALA A 13 -16.35 5.86 12.37
N ALA A 14 -17.38 5.88 11.53
CA ALA A 14 -17.80 4.70 10.78
C ALA A 14 -16.63 4.20 9.92
N THR A 15 -16.36 2.90 9.96
CA THR A 15 -15.44 2.25 9.03
C THR A 15 -16.13 2.09 7.69
N THR A 16 -15.36 2.18 6.61
CA THR A 16 -15.86 2.05 5.24
C THR A 16 -15.02 1.04 4.48
N PRO A 17 -15.58 0.31 3.50
CA PRO A 17 -14.78 -0.50 2.60
C PRO A 17 -13.61 0.31 2.06
N THR A 18 -12.41 -0.26 2.20
CA THR A 18 -11.16 0.38 1.81
C THR A 18 -10.32 -0.68 1.09
N ARG A 19 -9.72 -0.32 -0.03
CA ARG A 19 -8.86 -1.21 -0.82
C ARG A 19 -7.41 -0.79 -0.62
N LEU A 20 -6.52 -1.75 -0.37
CA LEU A 20 -5.08 -1.48 -0.37
C LEU A 20 -4.64 -1.46 -1.83
N ARG A 21 -4.46 -0.26 -2.39
CA ARG A 21 -4.37 -0.08 -3.84
C ARG A 21 -2.94 -0.09 -4.34
N GLN A 22 -2.03 0.51 -3.57
CA GLN A 22 -0.63 0.63 -3.93
C GLN A 22 0.26 0.59 -2.68
N ILE A 23 1.40 -0.08 -2.80
CA ILE A 23 2.48 -0.03 -1.80
C ILE A 23 3.69 0.58 -2.50
N ALA A 24 4.20 1.69 -1.95
CA ALA A 24 5.41 2.33 -2.44
C ALA A 24 6.62 1.87 -1.63
N LEU A 25 7.71 1.54 -2.32
CA LEU A 25 9.01 1.19 -1.78
C LEU A 25 10.04 2.25 -2.15
N VAL A 26 11.12 2.36 -1.40
CA VAL A 26 12.26 3.25 -1.68
C VAL A 26 13.56 2.45 -1.80
N THR A 27 14.39 2.81 -2.80
CA THR A 27 15.69 2.20 -3.11
C THR A 27 16.69 3.25 -3.58
N ASP A 28 17.99 2.98 -3.42
CA ASP A 28 19.06 3.73 -4.07
C ASP A 28 19.25 3.31 -5.54
N ASP A 29 18.94 2.06 -5.89
CA ASP A 29 19.13 1.49 -7.22
C ASP A 29 17.81 1.07 -7.87
N LEU A 30 17.15 2.04 -8.53
CA LEU A 30 15.90 1.80 -9.26
C LEU A 30 16.05 0.77 -10.38
N GLU A 31 17.22 0.64 -11.00
CA GLU A 31 17.41 -0.29 -12.13
C GLU A 31 17.57 -1.74 -11.64
N LYS A 32 18.22 -1.94 -10.48
CA LYS A 32 18.19 -3.22 -9.78
C LYS A 32 16.76 -3.59 -9.38
N ALA A 33 16.00 -2.65 -8.80
CA ALA A 33 14.60 -2.89 -8.45
C ALA A 33 13.75 -3.23 -9.68
N ARG A 34 13.92 -2.49 -10.78
CA ARG A 34 13.28 -2.76 -12.08
C ARG A 34 13.56 -4.19 -12.52
N ARG A 35 14.84 -4.58 -12.61
CA ARG A 35 15.26 -5.93 -13.01
C ARG A 35 14.64 -6.99 -12.11
N GLN A 36 14.73 -6.82 -10.79
CA GLN A 36 14.22 -7.80 -9.83
C GLN A 36 12.70 -7.96 -9.95
N LEU A 37 11.94 -6.87 -10.06
CA LEU A 37 10.49 -6.94 -10.22
C LEU A 37 10.11 -7.58 -11.56
N THR A 38 10.74 -7.17 -12.67
CA THR A 38 10.38 -7.70 -14.00
C THR A 38 10.87 -9.14 -14.22
N TYR A 39 12.04 -9.51 -13.69
CA TYR A 39 12.62 -10.84 -13.84
C TYR A 39 12.03 -11.82 -12.83
N VAL A 40 12.17 -11.54 -11.53
CA VAL A 40 11.82 -12.48 -10.46
C VAL A 40 10.31 -12.68 -10.39
N ILE A 41 9.56 -11.58 -10.24
CA ILE A 41 8.09 -11.64 -10.21
C ILE A 41 7.56 -12.00 -11.61
N GLY A 42 8.28 -11.65 -12.66
CA GLY A 42 7.86 -11.90 -14.04
C GLY A 42 6.76 -10.96 -14.50
N THR A 43 6.70 -9.75 -13.93
CA THR A 43 5.75 -8.69 -14.31
C THR A 43 6.40 -7.70 -15.29
N GLU A 44 5.70 -6.62 -15.65
CA GLU A 44 6.24 -5.54 -16.49
C GLU A 44 6.01 -4.16 -15.89
N ILE A 45 6.79 -3.17 -16.32
CA ILE A 45 6.58 -1.78 -15.94
C ILE A 45 5.35 -1.25 -16.68
N ILE A 46 4.35 -0.82 -15.93
CA ILE A 46 3.10 -0.29 -16.50
C ILE A 46 3.12 1.21 -16.66
N TYR A 47 3.90 1.91 -15.84
CA TYR A 47 4.04 3.35 -15.87
C TYR A 47 5.33 3.81 -15.18
N GLU A 48 5.89 4.91 -15.66
CA GLU A 48 6.96 5.68 -15.03
C GLU A 48 6.44 7.10 -14.97
N ASP A 49 6.28 7.63 -13.77
CA ASP A 49 5.63 8.91 -13.55
C ASP A 49 6.66 10.05 -13.64
N PRO A 50 6.64 10.89 -14.69
CA PRO A 50 7.52 12.05 -14.75
C PRO A 50 7.21 13.08 -13.66
N GLU A 51 5.98 13.09 -13.11
CA GLU A 51 5.58 14.08 -12.11
C GLU A 51 6.33 13.89 -10.79
N VAL A 52 6.83 12.69 -10.48
CA VAL A 52 7.61 12.48 -9.24
C VAL A 52 8.94 13.24 -9.20
N ALA A 53 9.40 13.73 -10.36
CA ALA A 53 10.60 14.56 -10.47
C ALA A 53 10.48 15.88 -9.71
N GLN A 54 9.25 16.36 -9.46
CA GLN A 54 9.00 17.55 -8.65
C GLN A 54 9.50 17.37 -7.20
N TRP A 55 9.48 16.13 -6.68
CA TRP A 55 10.03 15.76 -5.38
C TRP A 55 11.48 15.27 -5.45
N GLY A 56 12.13 15.37 -6.61
CA GLY A 56 13.49 14.90 -6.83
C GLY A 56 13.60 13.37 -6.90
N LEU A 57 12.52 12.69 -7.27
CA LEU A 57 12.43 11.25 -7.37
C LEU A 57 12.23 10.81 -8.82
N LYS A 58 12.66 9.60 -9.13
CA LYS A 58 12.21 8.79 -10.27
C LYS A 58 11.45 7.58 -9.72
N ASN A 59 10.49 7.05 -10.46
CA ASN A 59 9.77 5.86 -10.03
C ASN A 59 9.50 4.87 -11.18
N ILE A 60 9.08 3.68 -10.79
CA ILE A 60 8.48 2.68 -11.68
C ILE A 60 7.25 2.10 -10.98
N LEU A 61 6.21 1.79 -11.75
CA LEU A 61 5.02 1.10 -11.27
C LEU A 61 4.93 -0.28 -11.94
N VAL A 62 4.68 -1.31 -11.14
CA VAL A 62 4.39 -2.67 -11.62
C VAL A 62 3.07 -3.20 -11.08
N PRO A 63 2.35 -4.03 -11.85
CA PRO A 63 1.08 -4.59 -11.42
C PRO A 63 1.28 -5.89 -10.64
N LEU A 64 0.50 -6.05 -9.57
CA LEU A 64 0.16 -7.33 -8.95
C LEU A 64 -1.28 -7.68 -9.32
N GLY A 65 -1.50 -7.82 -10.63
CA GLY A 65 -2.84 -7.89 -11.20
C GLY A 65 -3.51 -6.52 -11.19
N GLY A 66 -4.54 -6.36 -10.36
CA GLY A 66 -5.35 -5.13 -10.30
C GLY A 66 -4.82 -4.05 -9.35
N ASP A 67 -3.81 -4.37 -8.53
CA ASP A 67 -3.18 -3.47 -7.55
C ASP A 67 -1.71 -3.23 -7.93
N ILE A 68 -1.06 -2.24 -7.31
CA ILE A 68 0.22 -1.70 -7.78
C ILE A 68 1.33 -1.80 -6.73
N ILE A 69 2.54 -2.07 -7.18
CA ILE A 69 3.76 -1.77 -6.44
C ILE A 69 4.45 -0.60 -7.14
N GLU A 70 4.77 0.42 -6.37
CA GLU A 70 5.61 1.52 -6.81
C GLU A 70 6.98 1.38 -6.18
N VAL A 71 8.03 1.66 -6.94
CA VAL A 71 9.38 1.84 -6.39
C VAL A 71 9.86 3.23 -6.76
N VAL A 72 10.21 4.01 -5.75
CA VAL A 72 10.80 5.35 -5.92
C VAL A 72 12.29 5.31 -5.62
N SER A 73 13.04 6.16 -6.29
CA SER A 73 14.47 6.35 -6.03
C SER A 73 14.84 7.83 -6.16
N PRO A 74 15.51 8.41 -5.15
CA PRO A 74 15.90 9.82 -5.20
C PRO A 74 17.05 10.06 -6.17
N PHE A 75 16.94 11.09 -7.00
CA PHE A 75 18.04 11.58 -7.85
C PHE A 75 18.55 12.97 -7.45
N LYS A 76 17.80 13.71 -6.62
CA LYS A 76 18.26 14.94 -5.96
C LYS A 76 18.70 14.64 -4.51
N SER A 77 19.60 15.44 -3.98
CA SER A 77 19.94 15.41 -2.56
C SER A 77 18.77 15.90 -1.69
N ASP A 78 18.79 15.54 -0.40
CA ASP A 78 17.89 16.07 0.63
C ASP A 78 16.38 15.92 0.34
N THR A 79 16.00 14.92 -0.44
CA THR A 79 14.59 14.54 -0.62
C THR A 79 14.06 13.83 0.63
N THR A 80 12.73 13.82 0.82
CA THR A 80 12.10 13.09 1.92
C THR A 80 12.39 11.60 1.85
N ALA A 81 12.27 11.00 0.64
CA ALA A 81 12.60 9.60 0.42
C ALA A 81 14.10 9.33 0.66
N GLY A 82 14.99 10.22 0.22
CA GLY A 82 16.43 10.10 0.43
C GLY A 82 16.83 10.12 1.91
N ARG A 83 16.25 11.02 2.72
CA ARG A 83 16.47 11.03 4.17
C ARG A 83 15.95 9.76 4.85
N LEU A 84 14.79 9.24 4.41
CA LEU A 84 14.25 8.00 4.93
C LEU A 84 15.18 6.82 4.61
N LEU A 85 15.63 6.74 3.36
CA LEU A 85 16.55 5.72 2.86
C LEU A 85 17.88 5.73 3.63
N GLN A 86 18.48 6.91 3.84
CA GLN A 86 19.69 7.05 4.66
C GLN A 86 19.49 6.60 6.11
N LYS A 87 18.31 6.87 6.68
CA LYS A 87 18.00 6.54 8.07
C LYS A 87 17.69 5.05 8.27
N ARG A 88 17.00 4.42 7.32
CA ARG A 88 16.38 3.10 7.52
C ARG A 88 16.86 2.01 6.54
N GLY A 89 17.60 2.38 5.51
CA GLY A 89 17.86 1.51 4.36
C GLY A 89 16.68 1.44 3.40
N GLU A 90 16.81 0.59 2.39
CA GLU A 90 15.71 0.30 1.45
C GLU A 90 14.51 -0.30 2.19
N GLY A 91 13.30 0.01 1.74
CA GLY A 91 12.12 -0.54 2.39
C GLY A 91 10.81 0.13 1.97
N GLY A 92 9.78 -0.04 2.79
CA GLY A 92 8.48 0.61 2.59
C GLY A 92 8.55 2.14 2.74
N TYR A 93 7.89 2.84 1.83
CA TYR A 93 7.78 4.29 1.80
C TYR A 93 6.35 4.77 2.08
N MET A 94 5.37 4.21 1.38
CA MET A 94 3.96 4.60 1.53
C MET A 94 3.00 3.41 1.44
N ILE A 95 1.89 3.52 2.16
CA ILE A 95 0.69 2.70 1.99
C ILE A 95 -0.40 3.59 1.39
N ILE A 96 -0.82 3.27 0.17
CA ILE A 96 -1.79 4.05 -0.59
C ILE A 96 -3.08 3.26 -0.69
N MET A 97 -4.16 3.85 -0.18
CA MET A 97 -5.43 3.21 0.02
C MET A 97 -6.51 3.93 -0.78
N GLN A 98 -7.44 3.17 -1.34
CA GLN A 98 -8.61 3.72 -2.01
C GLN A 98 -9.84 3.53 -1.13
N THR A 99 -10.64 4.58 -0.98
CA THR A 99 -11.95 4.58 -0.32
C THR A 99 -13.02 5.15 -1.26
N TYR A 100 -14.29 5.16 -0.82
CA TYR A 100 -15.37 5.78 -1.58
C TYR A 100 -15.30 7.32 -1.58
N ASP A 101 -14.88 7.91 -0.46
CA ASP A 101 -14.86 9.37 -0.29
C ASP A 101 -13.66 9.80 0.57
N ALA A 102 -12.55 10.11 -0.09
CA ALA A 102 -11.34 10.57 0.59
C ALA A 102 -11.51 12.00 1.13
N ALA A 103 -12.39 12.83 0.54
CA ALA A 103 -12.66 14.19 1.01
C ALA A 103 -13.36 14.15 2.37
N HIS A 104 -14.40 13.34 2.50
CA HIS A 104 -15.12 13.16 3.77
C HIS A 104 -14.19 12.63 4.86
N ARG A 105 -13.34 11.63 4.55
CA ARG A 105 -12.36 11.10 5.50
C ARG A 105 -11.34 12.16 5.92
N ARG A 106 -10.79 12.92 4.98
CA ARG A 106 -9.87 14.03 5.25
C ARG A 106 -10.51 15.09 6.14
N ASP A 107 -11.74 15.48 5.87
CA ASP A 107 -12.43 16.52 6.63
C ASP A 107 -12.71 16.07 8.07
N MET A 108 -13.05 14.78 8.27
CA MET A 108 -13.14 14.17 9.59
C MET A 108 -11.80 14.15 10.32
N ILE A 109 -10.71 13.75 9.64
CA ILE A 109 -9.36 13.74 10.20
C ILE A 109 -8.97 15.16 10.66
N ARG A 110 -9.25 16.18 9.84
CA ARG A 110 -8.99 17.59 10.15
C ARG A 110 -9.82 18.09 11.32
N SER A 111 -11.13 17.85 11.31
CA SER A 111 -12.04 18.35 12.36
C SER A 111 -11.72 17.76 13.74
N ARG A 112 -11.14 16.56 13.77
CA ARG A 112 -10.73 15.87 15.00
C ARG A 112 -9.24 16.01 15.32
N ASN A 113 -8.48 16.74 14.50
CA ASN A 113 -7.03 16.91 14.62
C ASN A 113 -6.27 15.57 14.75
N LEU A 114 -6.69 14.56 13.99
CA LEU A 114 -6.13 13.20 14.08
C LEU A 114 -4.81 13.04 13.32
N ALA A 115 -4.65 13.75 12.21
CA ALA A 115 -3.44 13.72 11.40
C ALA A 115 -3.28 15.00 10.58
N LYS A 116 -2.03 15.33 10.26
CA LYS A 116 -1.68 16.48 9.42
C LYS A 116 -1.66 16.05 7.95
N VAL A 117 -2.45 16.73 7.11
CA VAL A 117 -2.35 16.65 5.65
C VAL A 117 -1.08 17.35 5.20
N ILE A 118 -0.29 16.72 4.34
CA ILE A 118 0.98 17.26 3.83
C ILE A 118 0.95 17.53 2.32
N TRP A 119 0.05 16.87 1.59
CA TRP A 119 -0.15 17.09 0.17
C TRP A 119 -1.56 16.62 -0.23
N GLU A 120 -2.11 17.27 -1.25
CA GLU A 120 -3.38 16.91 -1.87
C GLU A 120 -3.27 17.04 -3.38
N TYR A 121 -3.93 16.14 -4.08
CA TYR A 121 -4.18 16.22 -5.51
C TYR A 121 -5.66 16.08 -5.76
N ASN A 122 -6.20 16.98 -6.57
CA ASN A 122 -7.60 16.98 -6.95
C ASN A 122 -7.70 17.36 -8.43
N HIS A 123 -7.86 16.36 -9.29
CA HIS A 123 -7.94 16.56 -10.72
C HIS A 123 -8.75 15.45 -11.39
N GLY A 124 -9.59 15.85 -12.35
CA GLY A 124 -10.48 14.93 -13.05
C GLY A 124 -11.45 14.25 -12.09
N ASP A 125 -11.49 12.93 -12.12
CA ASP A 125 -12.30 12.10 -11.22
C ASP A 125 -11.54 11.65 -9.97
N GLY A 126 -10.25 11.98 -9.82
CA GLY A 126 -9.40 11.54 -8.72
C GLY A 126 -9.13 12.59 -7.65
N LEU A 127 -9.19 12.15 -6.39
CA LEU A 127 -8.72 12.88 -5.22
C LEU A 127 -7.69 11.99 -4.50
N ALA A 128 -6.55 12.56 -4.14
CA ALA A 128 -5.53 11.91 -3.32
C ALA A 128 -5.11 12.82 -2.16
N VAL A 129 -4.92 12.24 -0.98
CA VAL A 129 -4.56 12.98 0.24
C VAL A 129 -3.47 12.25 0.99
N GLN A 130 -2.30 12.87 1.08
CA GLN A 130 -1.16 12.35 1.84
C GLN A 130 -1.13 12.92 3.26
N TYR A 131 -0.87 12.04 4.23
CA TYR A 131 -0.77 12.39 5.64
C TYR A 131 0.66 12.25 6.14
N HIS A 132 1.05 13.12 7.07
CA HIS A 132 2.38 13.06 7.70
C HIS A 132 2.62 11.66 8.30
N PRO A 133 3.82 11.05 8.17
CA PRO A 133 4.10 9.69 8.68
C PRO A 133 3.92 9.47 10.20
N LYS A 134 3.64 10.53 10.96
CA LYS A 134 3.30 10.45 12.40
C LYS A 134 1.80 10.29 12.64
N ALA A 135 1.00 10.26 11.57
CA ALA A 135 -0.45 10.08 11.61
C ALA A 135 -0.85 8.75 12.24
N ALA A 136 -0.06 7.71 12.00
CA ALA A 136 -0.28 6.41 12.61
C ALA A 136 1.03 5.64 12.82
N LYS A 137 1.00 4.68 13.75
CA LYS A 137 2.09 3.72 13.98
C LYS A 137 2.37 2.87 12.73
N GLY A 138 3.59 2.32 12.64
CA GLY A 138 4.01 1.43 11.55
C GLY A 138 4.99 2.06 10.57
N GLY A 139 5.49 3.27 10.84
CA GLY A 139 6.66 3.85 10.19
C GLY A 139 6.51 4.21 8.71
N THR A 140 5.31 4.17 8.13
CA THR A 140 5.04 4.43 6.71
C THR A 140 4.20 5.69 6.53
N MET A 141 4.35 6.37 5.39
CA MET A 141 3.42 7.42 5.00
C MET A 141 2.09 6.79 4.54
N VAL A 142 0.98 7.48 4.76
CA VAL A 142 -0.33 7.00 4.36
C VAL A 142 -0.97 7.99 3.41
N GLU A 143 -1.52 7.46 2.33
CA GLU A 143 -2.27 8.21 1.32
C GLU A 143 -3.67 7.59 1.18
N ILE A 144 -4.68 8.45 1.15
CA ILE A 144 -6.09 8.04 1.00
C ILE A 144 -6.67 8.73 -0.22
N ASP A 145 -7.15 7.90 -1.13
CA ASP A 145 -7.63 8.35 -2.42
C ASP A 145 -9.07 7.91 -2.65
N SER A 146 -9.75 8.62 -3.53
CA SER A 146 -11.05 8.21 -4.06
C SER A 146 -11.15 8.59 -5.53
N HIS A 147 -11.89 7.78 -6.29
CA HIS A 147 -12.32 8.14 -7.64
C HIS A 147 -13.84 8.34 -7.66
N SER A 148 -14.29 9.38 -8.35
CA SER A 148 -15.70 9.67 -8.56
C SER A 148 -16.38 8.58 -9.39
N VAL A 149 -17.65 8.31 -9.12
CA VAL A 149 -18.47 7.41 -9.95
C VAL A 149 -18.72 8.07 -11.31
N THR A 150 -18.42 7.36 -12.39
CA THR A 150 -18.69 7.80 -13.76
C THR A 150 -19.44 6.72 -14.54
N ALA A 151 -19.99 7.06 -15.71
CA ALA A 151 -20.63 6.07 -16.57
C ALA A 151 -19.65 4.97 -17.04
N GLN A 152 -18.36 5.30 -17.17
CA GLN A 152 -17.31 4.38 -17.59
C GLN A 152 -16.68 3.62 -16.42
N ASN A 153 -16.82 4.12 -15.19
CA ASN A 153 -16.31 3.52 -13.95
C ASN A 153 -17.35 3.64 -12.83
N PRO A 154 -18.45 2.86 -12.89
CA PRO A 154 -19.58 3.01 -11.97
C PRO A 154 -19.28 2.53 -10.55
N THR A 155 -18.26 1.68 -10.38
CA THR A 155 -17.86 1.07 -9.10
C THR A 155 -16.33 1.13 -8.94
N PRO A 156 -15.74 2.33 -8.76
CA PRO A 156 -14.28 2.49 -8.79
C PRO A 156 -13.52 1.68 -7.74
N LEU A 157 -14.11 1.53 -6.54
CA LEU A 157 -13.47 0.78 -5.46
C LEU A 157 -13.53 -0.74 -5.69
N GLN A 158 -14.66 -1.23 -6.19
CA GLN A 158 -14.94 -2.66 -6.34
C GLN A 158 -14.36 -3.25 -7.63
N THR A 159 -14.18 -2.44 -8.67
CA THR A 159 -13.69 -2.92 -9.96
C THR A 159 -12.19 -3.27 -9.86
N ARG A 160 -11.84 -4.56 -10.03
CA ARG A 160 -10.46 -5.05 -9.91
C ARG A 160 -9.46 -4.24 -10.74
N PHE A 161 -9.80 -3.99 -12.01
CA PHE A 161 -8.97 -3.23 -12.96
C PHE A 161 -9.50 -1.80 -13.18
N SER A 162 -10.03 -1.16 -12.13
CA SER A 162 -10.50 0.23 -12.22
C SER A 162 -9.36 1.16 -12.65
N PRO A 163 -9.63 2.29 -13.34
CA PRO A 163 -8.66 3.35 -13.54
C PRO A 163 -7.95 3.77 -12.23
N TRP A 164 -6.73 4.27 -12.38
CA TRP A 164 -5.90 4.69 -11.24
C TRP A 164 -5.04 5.87 -11.67
N HIS A 165 -5.27 7.05 -11.08
CA HIS A 165 -4.63 8.29 -11.51
C HIS A 165 -3.09 8.22 -11.46
N ALA A 166 -2.50 7.50 -10.49
CA ALA A 166 -1.04 7.35 -10.39
C ALA A 166 -0.42 6.51 -11.53
N CYS A 167 -1.22 5.82 -12.35
CA CYS A 167 -0.75 5.09 -13.53
C CYS A 167 -0.79 5.94 -14.82
N GLY A 168 -1.04 7.24 -14.71
CA GLY A 168 -1.18 8.16 -15.84
C GLY A 168 -2.53 8.02 -16.57
N THR A 169 -2.65 8.69 -17.71
CA THR A 169 -3.94 8.85 -18.40
C THR A 169 -4.25 7.74 -19.42
N ASP A 170 -3.28 6.90 -19.80
CA ASP A 170 -3.49 5.83 -20.79
C ASP A 170 -4.03 4.53 -20.15
N TYR A 171 -5.28 4.61 -19.68
CA TYR A 171 -5.98 3.49 -19.04
C TYR A 171 -6.00 2.22 -19.90
N LYS A 172 -6.22 2.35 -21.21
CA LYS A 172 -6.30 1.20 -22.10
C LYS A 172 -4.98 0.43 -22.11
N ARG A 173 -3.85 1.13 -22.14
CA ARG A 173 -2.53 0.51 -22.11
C ARG A 173 -2.26 -0.17 -20.78
N TYR A 174 -2.24 0.55 -19.66
CA TYR A 174 -1.82 -0.05 -18.38
C TYR A 174 -2.81 -1.11 -17.88
N SER A 175 -4.12 -0.97 -18.13
CA SER A 175 -5.09 -1.99 -17.75
C SER A 175 -4.93 -3.30 -18.53
N SER A 176 -4.43 -3.24 -19.77
CA SER A 176 -4.12 -4.45 -20.55
C SER A 176 -2.97 -5.24 -19.95
N PHE A 177 -1.95 -4.56 -19.42
CA PHE A 177 -0.84 -5.15 -18.69
C PHE A 177 -1.30 -5.70 -17.33
N MET A 178 -2.07 -4.93 -16.55
CA MET A 178 -2.69 -5.40 -15.30
C MET A 178 -3.47 -6.72 -15.49
N LYS A 179 -4.26 -6.82 -16.57
CA LYS A 179 -5.02 -8.04 -16.92
C LYS A 179 -4.12 -9.22 -17.28
N ARG A 180 -3.00 -8.97 -17.98
CA ARG A 180 -1.99 -9.99 -18.34
C ARG A 180 -1.37 -10.63 -17.09
N TYR A 181 -1.15 -9.85 -16.04
CA TYR A 181 -0.64 -10.33 -14.74
C TYR A 181 -1.72 -10.62 -13.71
N SER A 182 -2.96 -10.87 -14.13
CA SER A 182 -4.08 -11.18 -13.22
C SER A 182 -3.91 -12.48 -12.44
N HIS A 183 -2.93 -13.32 -12.76
CA HIS A 183 -2.57 -14.48 -11.94
C HIS A 183 -1.90 -14.07 -10.61
N LEU A 184 -1.46 -12.81 -10.48
CA LEU A 184 -0.98 -12.19 -9.25
C LEU A 184 -2.11 -11.43 -8.54
N SER A 185 -2.04 -11.37 -7.22
CA SER A 185 -2.91 -10.54 -6.39
C SER A 185 -2.19 -10.09 -5.12
N LEU A 186 -2.45 -8.86 -4.67
CA LEU A 186 -1.96 -8.38 -3.39
C LEU A 186 -2.81 -8.97 -2.25
N GLN A 187 -2.21 -9.80 -1.40
CA GLN A 187 -2.91 -10.49 -0.31
C GLN A 187 -2.74 -9.80 1.04
N GLY A 188 -1.62 -9.10 1.24
CA GLY A 188 -1.39 -8.40 2.48
C GLY A 188 0.00 -7.85 2.67
N CYS A 189 0.19 -7.19 3.81
CA CYS A 189 1.49 -6.72 4.25
C CYS A 189 1.59 -6.72 5.78
N VAL A 190 2.82 -6.63 6.29
CA VAL A 190 3.11 -6.53 7.71
C VAL A 190 3.92 -5.27 7.98
N LEU A 191 3.47 -4.46 8.92
CA LEU A 191 4.21 -3.29 9.42
C LEU A 191 4.80 -3.59 10.80
N ARG A 192 6.05 -3.20 11.03
CA ARG A 192 6.66 -3.16 12.37
C ARG A 192 6.42 -1.79 12.98
N VAL A 193 5.99 -1.77 14.24
CA VAL A 193 5.90 -0.52 15.03
C VAL A 193 7.29 -0.09 15.54
N SER A 194 7.38 1.09 16.14
CA SER A 194 8.65 1.68 16.61
C SER A 194 9.40 0.73 17.58
N PRO A 195 10.75 0.71 17.58
CA PRO A 195 11.53 -0.04 18.57
C PRO A 195 11.07 0.22 20.00
N GLY A 196 10.95 -0.85 20.79
CA GLY A 196 10.43 -0.81 22.16
C GLY A 196 8.90 -0.71 22.28
N ASP A 197 8.17 -0.48 21.19
CA ASP A 197 6.71 -0.48 21.19
C ASP A 197 6.17 -1.90 20.97
N LEU A 198 5.49 -2.45 21.97
CA LEU A 198 4.87 -3.78 21.92
C LEU A 198 3.37 -3.70 21.57
N ALA A 199 2.80 -2.50 21.46
CA ALA A 199 1.37 -2.28 21.34
C ALA A 199 0.87 -2.33 19.89
N GLN A 200 0.98 -3.52 19.26
CA GLN A 200 0.44 -3.81 17.92
C GLN A 200 -1.07 -3.51 17.84
N GLU A 201 -1.78 -3.83 18.91
CA GLU A 201 -3.21 -3.60 19.08
C GLU A 201 -3.58 -2.11 19.03
N ASP A 202 -2.73 -1.24 19.58
CA ASP A 202 -2.92 0.20 19.49
C ASP A 202 -2.71 0.71 18.06
N ALA A 203 -1.77 0.13 17.31
CA ALA A 203 -1.57 0.46 15.91
C ALA A 203 -2.81 0.11 15.08
N LEU A 204 -3.38 -1.09 15.28
CA LEU A 204 -4.64 -1.50 14.63
C LEU A 204 -5.78 -0.53 14.94
N ARG A 205 -5.97 -0.19 16.21
CA ARG A 205 -7.02 0.74 16.66
C ARG A 205 -6.81 2.13 16.06
N GLN A 206 -5.59 2.66 16.10
CA GLN A 206 -5.27 3.98 15.56
C GLN A 206 -5.52 4.04 14.04
N TRP A 207 -5.08 3.04 13.28
CA TRP A 207 -5.35 3.00 11.84
C TRP A 207 -6.85 2.95 11.53
N GLY A 208 -7.63 2.16 12.29
CA GLY A 208 -9.08 2.12 12.14
C GLY A 208 -9.74 3.48 12.44
N GLU A 209 -9.31 4.16 13.50
CA GLU A 209 -9.83 5.48 13.90
C GLU A 209 -9.48 6.57 12.89
N VAL A 210 -8.19 6.69 12.54
CA VAL A 210 -7.70 7.77 11.68
C VAL A 210 -8.17 7.54 10.23
N PHE A 211 -7.93 6.35 9.68
CA PHE A 211 -8.10 6.10 8.25
C PHE A 211 -9.40 5.37 7.90
N GLY A 212 -10.15 4.86 8.87
CA GLY A 212 -11.45 4.25 8.62
C GLY A 212 -11.43 2.83 8.09
N VAL A 213 -10.29 2.15 8.20
CA VAL A 213 -10.15 0.77 7.76
C VAL A 213 -10.79 -0.16 8.78
N ALA A 214 -11.64 -1.07 8.32
CA ALA A 214 -12.28 -2.04 9.19
C ALA A 214 -11.24 -2.99 9.81
N ARG A 215 -11.49 -3.44 11.04
CA ARG A 215 -10.66 -4.44 11.72
C ARG A 215 -11.35 -5.80 11.64
N SER A 216 -10.56 -6.86 11.46
CA SER A 216 -11.01 -8.26 11.57
C SER A 216 -9.94 -9.05 12.31
N GLY A 217 -10.25 -9.48 13.54
CA GLY A 217 -9.29 -10.18 14.40
C GLY A 217 -8.04 -9.34 14.69
N ASP A 218 -6.88 -9.86 14.27
CA ASP A 218 -5.53 -9.29 14.45
C ASP A 218 -5.07 -8.41 13.27
N ALA A 219 -5.98 -8.07 12.35
CA ALA A 219 -5.63 -7.38 11.11
C ALA A 219 -6.60 -6.24 10.76
N LEU A 220 -6.10 -5.28 9.99
CA LEU A 220 -6.94 -4.40 9.18
C LEU A 220 -7.43 -5.16 7.95
N ALA A 221 -8.73 -5.11 7.72
CA ALA A 221 -9.42 -5.80 6.64
C ALA A 221 -9.69 -4.84 5.48
N PHE A 222 -8.82 -4.86 4.49
CA PHE A 222 -9.08 -4.27 3.18
C PHE A 222 -9.98 -5.18 2.35
N THR A 223 -10.59 -4.64 1.29
CA THR A 223 -11.40 -5.43 0.35
C THR A 223 -10.59 -6.51 -0.37
N ASN A 224 -9.32 -6.23 -0.69
CA ASN A 224 -8.43 -7.15 -1.39
C ASN A 224 -7.39 -7.83 -0.49
N ALA A 225 -7.03 -7.21 0.64
CA ALA A 225 -5.83 -7.58 1.40
C ALA A 225 -6.02 -7.51 2.92
N ARG A 226 -5.01 -7.96 3.67
CA ARG A 226 -4.90 -7.76 5.13
C ARG A 226 -3.61 -7.04 5.48
N LEU A 227 -3.67 -6.10 6.43
CA LEU A 227 -2.48 -5.49 7.02
C LEU A 227 -2.41 -5.88 8.49
N ARG A 228 -1.26 -6.41 8.90
CA ARG A 228 -0.96 -6.75 10.30
C ARG A 228 0.17 -5.89 10.84
N PHE A 229 0.23 -5.81 12.16
CA PHE A 229 1.34 -5.20 12.87
C PHE A 229 2.14 -6.27 13.62
N ILE A 230 3.45 -6.08 13.69
CA ILE A 230 4.32 -6.80 14.61
C ILE A 230 5.00 -5.81 15.55
N ALA A 231 5.44 -6.31 16.70
CA ALA A 231 6.08 -5.52 17.75
C ALA A 231 7.40 -4.93 17.23
N GLY A 232 7.74 -3.77 17.79
CA GLY A 232 9.06 -3.20 17.62
C GLY A 232 10.13 -4.11 18.21
N GLU A 233 11.30 -4.09 17.60
CA GLU A 233 12.47 -4.86 18.00
C GLU A 233 13.66 -3.91 18.07
N GLU A 234 14.46 -4.00 19.13
CA GLU A 234 15.65 -3.17 19.28
C GLU A 234 16.65 -3.46 18.16
N GLY A 235 17.18 -2.41 17.55
CA GLY A 235 18.08 -2.50 16.39
C GLY A 235 17.38 -2.64 15.03
N GLU A 236 16.07 -2.89 15.00
CA GLU A 236 15.28 -2.99 13.77
C GLU A 236 14.51 -1.68 13.50
N ASN A 237 14.37 -1.28 12.23
CA ASN A 237 13.55 -0.12 11.89
C ASN A 237 12.05 -0.46 11.91
N GLU A 238 11.22 0.49 12.36
CA GLU A 238 9.78 0.47 12.03
C GLU A 238 9.55 0.65 10.53
N GLY A 239 8.44 0.13 10.04
CA GLY A 239 8.12 0.18 8.61
C GLY A 239 7.60 -1.14 8.06
N LEU A 240 7.54 -1.22 6.73
CA LEU A 240 7.11 -2.42 6.02
C LEU A 240 8.13 -3.55 6.16
N VAL A 241 7.66 -4.69 6.67
CA VAL A 241 8.45 -5.90 6.89
C VAL A 241 8.29 -6.87 5.73
N SER A 242 7.04 -7.07 5.30
CA SER A 242 6.73 -8.00 4.23
C SER A 242 5.52 -7.60 3.41
N VAL A 243 5.51 -8.08 2.17
CA VAL A 243 4.37 -8.08 1.25
C VAL A 243 4.04 -9.54 0.90
N THR A 244 2.77 -9.89 0.98
CA THR A 244 2.27 -11.20 0.57
C THR A 244 1.56 -11.08 -0.78
N VAL A 245 2.02 -11.86 -1.74
CA VAL A 245 1.50 -11.91 -3.11
C VAL A 245 0.91 -13.29 -3.37
N GLY A 246 -0.37 -13.30 -3.74
CA GLY A 246 -1.07 -14.49 -4.19
C GLY A 246 -0.69 -14.81 -5.64
N VAL A 247 -0.50 -16.09 -5.93
CA VAL A 247 -0.21 -16.62 -7.26
C VAL A 247 -1.20 -17.72 -7.56
N ARG A 248 -2.06 -17.55 -8.57
CA ARG A 248 -3.12 -18.51 -8.91
C ARG A 248 -2.64 -19.74 -9.70
N ASP A 249 -1.37 -19.76 -10.08
CA ASP A 249 -0.78 -20.81 -10.90
C ASP A 249 0.46 -21.39 -10.21
N LYS A 250 0.45 -22.70 -9.98
CA LYS A 250 1.53 -23.42 -9.28
C LYS A 250 2.84 -23.42 -10.08
N GLY A 251 2.77 -23.49 -11.41
CA GLY A 251 3.93 -23.38 -12.28
C GLY A 251 4.55 -22.00 -12.17
N LYS A 252 3.75 -20.94 -12.27
CA LYS A 252 4.24 -19.56 -12.12
C LYS A 252 4.82 -19.27 -10.74
N LEU A 253 4.21 -19.81 -9.67
CA LEU A 253 4.77 -19.69 -8.33
C LEU A 253 6.18 -20.31 -8.27
N ARG A 254 6.33 -21.50 -8.85
CA ARG A 254 7.64 -22.16 -8.95
C ARG A 254 8.62 -21.32 -9.76
N ASP A 255 8.22 -20.81 -10.92
CA ASP A 255 9.07 -19.98 -11.79
C ASP A 255 9.54 -18.71 -11.07
N ILE A 256 8.69 -18.08 -10.26
CA ILE A 256 9.07 -16.93 -9.43
C ILE A 256 10.16 -17.32 -8.44
N LEU A 257 9.98 -18.42 -7.70
CA LEU A 257 10.95 -18.85 -6.70
C LEU A 257 12.28 -19.33 -7.31
N ASP A 258 12.23 -19.94 -8.49
CA ASP A 258 13.43 -20.40 -9.21
C ASP A 258 14.23 -19.19 -9.73
N ARG A 259 13.57 -18.22 -10.38
CA ARG A 259 14.21 -16.95 -10.77
C ARG A 259 14.73 -16.15 -9.57
N ALA A 260 14.03 -16.18 -8.43
CA ALA A 260 14.50 -15.53 -7.20
C ALA A 260 15.79 -16.16 -6.65
N ARG A 261 15.93 -17.48 -6.77
CA ARG A 261 17.15 -18.21 -6.41
C ARG A 261 18.29 -17.88 -7.37
N GLU A 262 18.03 -17.85 -8.67
CA GLU A 262 19.02 -17.48 -9.69
C GLU A 262 19.55 -16.05 -9.50
N GLU A 263 18.65 -15.10 -9.20
CA GLU A 263 19.00 -13.70 -8.91
C GLU A 263 19.66 -13.52 -7.52
N GLY A 264 19.75 -14.59 -6.71
CA GLY A 264 20.40 -14.57 -5.40
C GLY A 264 19.62 -13.82 -4.32
N VAL A 265 18.32 -13.56 -4.55
CA VAL A 265 17.44 -12.82 -3.63
C VAL A 265 16.55 -13.71 -2.77
N CYS A 266 16.62 -15.04 -2.95
CA CYS A 266 15.84 -16.00 -2.19
C CYS A 266 16.71 -16.76 -1.19
N ARG A 267 16.38 -16.68 0.10
CA ARG A 267 16.98 -17.48 1.17
C ARG A 267 15.86 -18.13 2.00
N ASP A 268 15.96 -19.44 2.23
CA ASP A 268 14.99 -20.22 3.01
C ASP A 268 13.53 -20.05 2.54
N GLY A 269 13.33 -19.89 1.23
CA GLY A 269 12.01 -19.69 0.62
C GLY A 269 11.45 -18.27 0.75
N VAL A 270 12.19 -17.34 1.35
CA VAL A 270 11.83 -15.93 1.45
C VAL A 270 12.60 -15.12 0.41
N VAL A 271 11.87 -14.40 -0.43
CA VAL A 271 12.45 -13.50 -1.44
C VAL A 271 12.65 -12.11 -0.82
N ASN A 272 13.77 -11.45 -1.06
CA ASN A 272 14.04 -10.09 -0.60
C ASN A 272 14.30 -9.14 -1.78
N ILE A 273 13.44 -8.13 -1.94
CA ILE A 273 13.54 -7.11 -2.99
C ILE A 273 13.30 -5.75 -2.32
N CYS A 274 14.19 -4.78 -2.58
CA CYS A 274 14.17 -3.44 -1.98
C CYS A 274 14.09 -3.46 -0.44
N GLY A 275 14.87 -4.35 0.22
CA GLY A 275 14.89 -4.47 1.68
C GLY A 275 13.63 -5.09 2.31
N VAL A 276 12.62 -5.49 1.52
CA VAL A 276 11.35 -6.04 2.01
C VAL A 276 11.27 -7.53 1.73
N LYS A 277 10.65 -8.30 2.64
CA LYS A 277 10.38 -9.73 2.44
C LYS A 277 9.14 -9.91 1.55
N TRP A 278 9.26 -10.68 0.49
CA TRP A 278 8.17 -11.03 -0.42
C TRP A 278 7.78 -12.49 -0.20
N LEU A 279 6.52 -12.68 0.21
CA LEU A 279 5.93 -13.99 0.46
C LEU A 279 4.99 -14.33 -0.70
N PHE A 280 5.36 -15.32 -1.50
CA PHE A 280 4.51 -15.80 -2.59
C PHE A 280 3.73 -17.02 -2.13
N VAL A 281 2.39 -16.94 -2.21
CA VAL A 281 1.49 -18.01 -1.75
C VAL A 281 0.61 -18.48 -2.90
N LEU A 282 0.39 -19.78 -3.00
CA LEU A 282 -0.60 -20.32 -3.94
C LEU A 282 -1.99 -19.91 -3.45
N THR A 283 -2.78 -19.27 -4.31
CA THR A 283 -4.16 -18.89 -3.98
C THR A 283 -5.13 -19.67 -4.86
N ASP A 284 -6.17 -20.23 -4.25
CA ASP A 284 -7.20 -20.95 -4.98
C ASP A 284 -8.06 -19.97 -5.80
N PRO A 285 -8.46 -20.30 -7.04
CA PRO A 285 -9.33 -19.44 -7.85
C PRO A 285 -10.69 -19.14 -7.19
N GLU A 286 -11.17 -20.03 -6.30
CA GLU A 286 -12.50 -19.92 -5.67
C GLU A 286 -12.54 -18.94 -4.49
N GLU A 287 -11.44 -18.72 -3.77
CA GLU A 287 -11.41 -17.81 -2.61
C GLU A 287 -11.60 -16.32 -2.97
N GLU A 288 -11.27 -15.91 -4.20
CA GLU A 288 -11.49 -14.52 -4.67
C GLU A 288 -12.98 -14.18 -4.82
N THR A 289 -13.83 -15.15 -5.15
CA THR A 289 -15.28 -14.93 -5.37
C THR A 289 -16.06 -14.78 -4.06
N SER A 290 -15.54 -15.33 -2.96
CA SER A 290 -16.13 -15.20 -1.62
C SER A 290 -15.76 -13.89 -0.91
N ARG A 291 -14.82 -13.10 -1.45
CA ARG A 291 -14.30 -11.86 -0.84
C ARG A 291 -14.76 -10.56 -1.55
N LEU A 292 -15.43 -10.68 -2.70
CA LEU A 292 -16.08 -9.59 -3.45
C LEU A 292 -17.54 -9.43 -3.01
#